data_AF-M8B1F0-F1
#
_entry.id   AF-M8B1F0-F1
#
_cell.length_a   1.000
_cell.length_b   1.000
_cell.length_c   1.000
_cell.angle_alpha   90.00
_cell.angle_beta   90.00
_cell.angle_gamma   90.00
#
_symmetry.space_group_name_H-M   'P 1'
#
loop_
_entity.id
_entity.type
_entity.pdbx_description
1 polymer ?
#
loop_
_entity_poly.entity_id
_entity_poly.type
_entity_poly.pdbx_seq_one_letter_code
_entity_poly.pdbx_strand_id
1 'polypeptide(L)'
;MAPIHSNSSRRLDGTVLALLLVLVAATAFVGAAAARGDALAARHERWMPKYGRAYTDAAEKLHRQEVFAANARHVDAVNRAGNRTYTLGLNQFSDLTNEEFAEKQLGYRHQRGEESTPVAAVNMSMAQFQSTPDSVDWRAQRAPSPKSRTKAPTANLNHFVTVVGYGTDGGGQEYWLVKNQWGTTWGEGGYMRLTRGNGGNCGMATYAYYPTMDSS
;
A
#
# COMPACT_ATOMS: atom_id res chain seq x y z
N MET A 1 -59.47 45.91 42.90
CA MET A 1 -58.74 45.76 41.62
C MET A 1 -57.28 45.48 41.96
N ALA A 2 -56.82 44.23 41.82
CA ALA A 2 -55.43 43.84 42.05
C ALA A 2 -54.73 43.71 40.69
N PRO A 3 -53.47 44.14 40.53
CA PRO A 3 -52.80 44.08 39.24
C PRO A 3 -52.33 42.65 38.93
N ILE A 4 -52.53 42.25 37.68
CA ILE A 4 -52.10 40.98 37.10
C ILE A 4 -50.57 41.05 36.94
N HIS A 5 -49.83 40.16 37.59
CA HIS A 5 -48.39 40.02 37.37
C HIS A 5 -48.13 39.55 35.92
N SER A 6 -47.48 40.41 35.14
CA SER A 6 -46.97 40.09 33.80
C SER A 6 -45.90 39.01 33.92
N ASN A 7 -46.18 37.82 33.37
CA ASN A 7 -45.22 36.74 33.27
C ASN A 7 -44.20 37.09 32.17
N SER A 8 -43.04 37.62 32.58
CA SER A 8 -41.95 37.94 31.66
C SER A 8 -41.38 36.64 31.07
N SER A 9 -41.81 36.32 29.84
CA SER A 9 -41.19 35.31 29.00
C SER A 9 -39.74 35.70 28.75
N ARG A 10 -38.80 35.10 29.48
CA ARG A 10 -37.36 35.23 29.22
C ARG A 10 -37.07 34.67 27.83
N ARG A 11 -36.99 35.54 26.83
CA ARG A 11 -36.47 35.17 25.51
C ARG A 11 -34.99 34.85 25.68
N LEU A 12 -34.58 33.66 25.28
CA LEU A 12 -33.17 33.28 25.23
C LEU A 12 -32.46 34.26 24.29
N ASP A 13 -31.40 34.88 24.79
CA ASP A 13 -30.53 35.75 24.01
C ASP A 13 -29.96 34.96 22.82
N GLY A 14 -29.93 35.57 21.63
CA GLY A 14 -29.38 34.94 20.43
C GLY A 14 -27.94 34.48 20.59
N THR A 15 -27.17 35.12 21.48
CA THR A 15 -25.81 34.69 21.85
C THR A 15 -25.82 33.38 22.66
N VAL A 16 -26.77 33.22 23.60
CA VAL A 16 -26.95 31.99 24.37
C VAL A 16 -27.37 30.85 23.45
N LEU A 17 -28.26 31.11 22.49
CA LEU A 17 -28.66 30.10 21.50
C LEU A 17 -27.47 29.69 20.59
N ALA A 18 -26.65 30.64 20.15
CA ALA A 18 -25.47 30.36 19.34
C ALA A 18 -24.42 29.53 20.11
N LEU A 19 -24.16 29.86 21.38
CA LEU A 19 -23.25 29.11 22.24
C LEU A 19 -23.75 27.68 22.49
N LEU A 20 -25.05 27.49 22.70
CA LEU A 20 -25.65 26.17 22.85
C LEU A 20 -25.52 25.34 21.56
N LEU A 21 -25.73 25.94 20.38
CA LEU A 21 -25.56 25.25 19.10
C LEU A 21 -24.10 24.85 18.85
N VAL A 22 -23.13 25.71 19.16
CA VAL A 22 -21.70 25.38 19.08
C VAL A 22 -21.36 24.23 20.03
N LEU A 23 -21.88 24.24 21.26
CA LEU A 23 -21.67 23.16 22.24
C LEU A 23 -22.27 21.84 21.77
N VAL A 24 -23.48 21.85 21.22
CA VAL A 24 -24.13 20.65 20.65
C VAL A 24 -23.33 20.11 19.45
N ALA A 25 -22.87 20.99 18.55
CA ALA A 25 -22.03 20.57 17.42
C ALA A 25 -20.69 19.97 17.88
N ALA A 26 -20.03 20.58 18.87
CA ALA A 26 -18.77 20.09 19.43
C ALA A 26 -18.94 18.71 20.10
N THR A 27 -19.99 18.52 20.91
CA THR A 27 -20.29 17.23 21.56
C THR A 27 -20.62 16.14 20.54
N ALA A 28 -21.44 16.43 19.52
CA ALA A 28 -21.73 15.50 18.43
C ALA A 28 -20.47 15.11 17.63
N PHE A 29 -19.58 16.07 17.36
CA PHE A 29 -18.31 15.83 16.69
C PHE A 29 -17.38 14.92 17.52
N VAL A 30 -17.23 15.21 18.83
CA VAL A 30 -16.43 14.38 19.75
C VAL A 30 -16.99 12.96 19.84
N GLY A 31 -18.31 12.80 19.96
CA GLY A 31 -18.96 11.48 19.99
C GLY A 31 -18.74 10.67 18.71
N ALA A 32 -18.86 11.33 17.54
CA ALA A 32 -18.59 10.68 16.26
C ALA A 32 -17.11 10.31 16.07
N ALA A 33 -16.18 11.14 16.56
CA ALA A 33 -14.75 10.85 16.54
C ALA A 33 -14.40 9.66 17.44
N ALA A 34 -14.96 9.60 18.65
CA ALA A 34 -14.79 8.48 19.58
C ALA A 34 -15.33 7.17 18.98
N ALA A 35 -16.55 7.16 18.44
CA ALA A 35 -17.14 5.98 17.80
C ALA A 35 -16.32 5.49 16.59
N ARG A 36 -15.72 6.39 15.79
CA ARG A 36 -14.78 6.02 14.72
C ARG A 36 -13.50 5.39 15.28
N GLY A 37 -13.00 5.91 16.40
CA GLY A 37 -11.88 5.34 17.15
C GLY A 37 -12.19 3.90 17.58
N ASP A 38 -13.32 3.69 18.23
CA ASP A 38 -13.77 2.37 18.72
C ASP A 38 -13.95 1.37 17.57
N ALA A 39 -14.51 1.82 16.44
CA ALA A 39 -14.66 0.97 15.26
C ALA A 39 -13.31 0.50 14.68
N LEU A 40 -12.29 1.37 14.69
CA LEU A 40 -10.94 1.03 14.23
C LEU A 40 -10.20 0.15 15.23
N ALA A 41 -10.38 0.38 16.53
CA ALA A 41 -9.86 -0.51 17.59
C ALA A 41 -10.44 -1.91 17.44
N ALA A 42 -11.77 -2.04 17.31
CA ALA A 42 -12.42 -3.33 17.10
C ALA A 42 -11.98 -4.01 15.78
N ARG A 43 -11.65 -3.24 14.74
CA ARG A 43 -11.09 -3.76 13.48
C ARG A 43 -9.67 -4.31 13.67
N HIS A 44 -8.85 -3.66 14.50
CA HIS A 44 -7.51 -4.13 14.86
C HIS A 44 -7.57 -5.45 15.62
N GLU A 45 -8.44 -5.56 16.63
CA GLU A 45 -8.65 -6.80 17.40
C GLU A 45 -9.03 -8.00 16.50
N ARG A 46 -9.88 -7.77 15.49
CA ARG A 46 -10.24 -8.83 14.51
C ARG A 46 -9.11 -9.16 13.54
N TRP A 47 -8.25 -8.19 13.24
CA TRP A 47 -7.12 -8.36 12.33
C TRP A 47 -5.97 -9.12 12.99
N MET A 48 -5.71 -8.89 14.28
CA MET A 48 -4.60 -9.50 15.02
C MET A 48 -4.49 -11.03 14.88
N PRO A 49 -5.55 -11.84 15.16
CA PRO A 49 -5.45 -13.29 15.08
C PRO A 49 -5.20 -13.81 13.67
N LYS A 50 -5.65 -13.07 12.63
CA LYS A 50 -5.40 -13.44 11.22
C LYS A 50 -3.91 -13.43 10.87
N TYR A 51 -3.11 -12.61 11.55
CA TYR A 51 -1.69 -12.44 11.28
C TYR A 51 -0.81 -12.84 12.48
N GLY A 52 -1.38 -13.58 13.45
CA GLY A 52 -0.65 -14.09 14.61
C GLY A 52 -0.04 -12.99 15.48
N ARG A 53 -0.71 -11.84 15.61
CA ARG A 53 -0.18 -10.69 16.35
C ARG A 53 -0.47 -10.81 17.84
N ALA A 54 0.60 -10.72 18.62
CA ALA A 54 0.60 -10.53 20.06
C ALA A 54 1.62 -9.44 20.38
N TYR A 55 1.29 -8.57 21.35
CA TYR A 55 2.14 -7.44 21.75
C TYR A 55 2.63 -7.65 23.18
N THR A 56 3.79 -7.08 23.49
CA THR A 56 4.50 -7.28 24.76
C THR A 56 3.72 -6.69 25.92
N ASP A 57 3.14 -5.51 25.72
CA ASP A 57 2.37 -4.80 26.73
C ASP A 57 1.26 -3.93 26.12
N ALA A 58 0.47 -3.29 27.00
CA ALA A 58 -0.64 -2.44 26.61
C ALA A 58 -0.19 -1.15 25.89
N ALA A 59 1.01 -0.63 26.20
CA ALA A 59 1.52 0.56 25.56
C ALA A 59 1.96 0.27 24.11
N GLU A 60 2.64 -0.86 23.88
CA GLU A 60 2.94 -1.35 22.54
C GLU A 60 1.65 -1.62 21.76
N LYS A 61 0.68 -2.31 22.37
CA LYS A 61 -0.61 -2.57 21.72
C LYS A 61 -1.31 -1.26 21.32
N LEU A 62 -1.35 -0.27 22.20
CA LEU A 62 -1.95 1.04 21.91
C LEU A 62 -1.24 1.73 20.73
N HIS A 63 0.08 1.77 20.75
CA HIS A 63 0.86 2.34 19.65
C HIS A 63 0.58 1.61 18.31
N ARG A 64 0.60 0.27 18.31
CA ARG A 64 0.33 -0.55 17.13
C ARG A 64 -1.11 -0.39 16.63
N GLN A 65 -2.06 -0.19 17.53
CA GLN A 65 -3.45 0.13 17.19
C GLN A 65 -3.56 1.50 16.51
N GLU A 66 -2.82 2.50 16.95
CA GLU A 66 -2.80 3.84 16.32
C GLU A 66 -2.24 3.79 14.90
N VAL A 67 -1.12 3.09 14.71
CA VAL A 67 -0.50 2.87 13.40
C VAL A 67 -1.46 2.08 12.49
N PHE A 68 -2.06 1.01 13.00
CA PHE A 68 -3.07 0.24 12.28
C PHE A 68 -4.27 1.10 11.88
N ALA A 69 -4.77 1.94 12.78
CA ALA A 69 -5.88 2.82 12.52
C ALA A 69 -5.55 3.85 11.43
N ALA A 70 -4.32 4.39 11.41
CA ALA A 70 -3.84 5.27 10.35
C ALA A 70 -3.79 4.57 8.98
N ASN A 71 -3.20 3.37 8.93
CA ASN A 71 -3.12 2.56 7.71
C ASN A 71 -4.51 2.13 7.21
N ALA A 72 -5.41 1.72 8.11
CA ALA A 72 -6.78 1.36 7.76
C ALA A 72 -7.57 2.54 7.19
N ARG A 73 -7.41 3.75 7.76
CA ARG A 73 -8.00 4.98 7.19
C ARG A 73 -7.46 5.26 5.80
N HIS A 74 -6.17 5.10 5.58
CA HIS A 74 -5.56 5.29 4.26
C HIS A 74 -6.11 4.30 3.23
N VAL A 75 -6.16 3.01 3.57
CA VAL A 75 -6.75 1.94 2.74
C VAL A 75 -8.18 2.28 2.37
N ASP A 76 -9.01 2.62 3.36
CA ASP A 76 -10.43 2.92 3.13
C ASP A 76 -10.60 4.18 2.27
N ALA A 77 -9.77 5.21 2.46
CA ALA A 77 -9.83 6.44 1.68
C ALA A 77 -9.44 6.23 0.21
N VAL A 78 -8.34 5.50 -0.04
CA VAL A 78 -7.88 5.18 -1.40
C VAL A 78 -8.90 4.33 -2.14
N ASN A 79 -9.40 3.27 -1.49
CA ASN A 79 -10.39 2.38 -2.10
C ASN A 79 -11.73 3.09 -2.35
N ARG A 80 -12.15 4.00 -1.46
CA ARG A 80 -13.38 4.79 -1.65
C ARG A 80 -13.27 5.78 -2.80
N ALA A 81 -12.09 6.36 -3.04
CA ALA A 81 -11.89 7.32 -4.13
C ALA A 81 -12.15 6.68 -5.51
N GLY A 82 -11.92 5.37 -5.66
CA GLY A 82 -12.30 4.59 -6.84
C GLY A 82 -11.60 5.00 -8.15
N ASN A 83 -10.62 5.90 -8.09
CA ASN A 83 -9.93 6.46 -9.25
C ASN A 83 -8.54 5.85 -9.50
N ARG A 84 -8.28 4.67 -8.91
CA ARG A 84 -7.02 3.93 -9.02
C ARG A 84 -7.27 2.63 -9.78
N THR A 85 -6.26 2.19 -10.52
CA THR A 85 -6.24 0.88 -11.20
C THR A 85 -5.96 -0.28 -10.23
N TYR A 86 -5.80 -0.01 -8.94
CA TYR A 86 -5.51 -0.98 -7.90
C TYR A 86 -6.31 -0.68 -6.63
N THR A 87 -6.39 -1.67 -5.75
CA THR A 87 -6.92 -1.52 -4.40
C THR A 87 -5.83 -1.76 -3.37
N LEU A 88 -6.00 -1.18 -2.20
CA LEU A 88 -5.19 -1.47 -1.03
C LEU A 88 -5.90 -2.45 -0.11
N GLY A 89 -5.14 -3.24 0.64
CA GLY A 89 -5.67 -4.21 1.59
C GLY A 89 -4.87 -4.20 2.89
N LEU A 90 -5.57 -4.49 4.00
CA LEU A 90 -4.93 -4.74 5.28
C LEU A 90 -4.24 -6.11 5.26
N ASN A 91 -2.93 -6.11 5.43
CA ASN A 91 -2.05 -7.27 5.38
C ASN A 91 -1.24 -7.37 6.69
N GLN A 92 -0.27 -8.29 6.74
CA GLN A 92 0.55 -8.50 7.93
C GLN A 92 1.36 -7.27 8.36
N PHE A 93 1.61 -6.30 7.48
CA PHE A 93 2.39 -5.10 7.78
C PHE A 93 1.53 -3.91 8.23
N SER A 94 0.22 -4.11 8.37
CA SER A 94 -0.70 -3.00 8.63
C SER A 94 -0.54 -2.31 9.98
N ASP A 95 0.23 -2.86 10.92
CA ASP A 95 0.59 -2.24 12.20
C ASP A 95 2.02 -1.67 12.22
N LEU A 96 2.67 -1.52 11.06
CA LEU A 96 3.97 -0.87 10.90
C LEU A 96 3.82 0.52 10.27
N THR A 97 4.68 1.46 10.66
CA THR A 97 4.84 2.72 9.92
C THR A 97 5.60 2.46 8.60
N ASN A 98 5.61 3.43 7.70
CA ASN A 98 6.39 3.32 6.46
C ASN A 98 7.89 3.20 6.74
N GLU A 99 8.39 3.88 7.77
CA GLU A 99 9.78 3.86 8.18
C GLU A 99 10.15 2.49 8.74
N GLU A 100 9.35 1.96 9.68
CA GLU A 100 9.57 0.62 10.23
C GLU A 100 9.47 -0.46 9.14
N PHE A 101 8.51 -0.32 8.23
CA PHE A 101 8.38 -1.22 7.09
C PHE A 101 9.61 -1.14 6.20
N ALA A 102 10.07 0.07 5.87
CA ALA A 102 11.24 0.28 5.04
C ALA A 102 12.50 -0.34 5.66
N GLU A 103 12.75 -0.09 6.93
CA GLU A 103 13.92 -0.63 7.64
C GLU A 103 13.92 -2.15 7.72
N LYS A 104 12.74 -2.77 7.91
CA LYS A 104 12.64 -4.21 8.14
C LYS A 104 12.47 -5.04 6.87
N GLN A 105 11.87 -4.47 5.82
CA GLN A 105 11.43 -5.21 4.64
C GLN A 105 12.12 -4.79 3.34
N LEU A 106 12.74 -3.61 3.31
CA LEU A 106 13.44 -3.11 2.13
C LEU A 106 14.96 -3.32 2.33
N GLY A 107 15.50 -4.26 1.57
CA GLY A 107 16.87 -4.76 1.75
C GLY A 107 17.93 -4.08 0.88
N TYR A 108 17.56 -3.24 -0.09
CA TYR A 108 18.54 -2.64 -0.99
C TYR A 108 19.08 -1.32 -0.45
N ARG A 109 20.36 -1.33 -0.09
CA ARG A 109 21.17 -0.13 0.14
C ARG A 109 22.08 0.03 -1.08
N HIS A 110 21.91 1.10 -1.85
CA HIS A 110 22.83 1.41 -2.95
C HIS A 110 24.23 1.65 -2.35
N GLN A 111 25.14 0.69 -2.46
CA GLN A 111 26.54 0.93 -2.10
C GLN A 111 27.14 1.90 -3.13
N ARG A 112 27.43 3.12 -2.69
CA ARG A 112 28.20 4.08 -3.49
C ARG A 112 29.67 3.72 -3.30
N GLY A 113 30.21 2.93 -4.22
CA GLY A 113 31.64 2.65 -4.28
C GLY A 113 31.99 1.17 -4.27
N GLU A 114 31.64 0.48 -5.34
CA GLU A 114 32.46 -0.61 -5.86
C GLU A 114 32.11 -0.67 -7.35
N GLU A 115 33.10 -0.41 -8.22
CA GLU A 115 32.99 -0.76 -9.62
C GLU A 115 32.85 -2.27 -9.69
N SER A 116 31.62 -2.75 -9.67
CA SER A 116 31.31 -4.15 -9.98
C SER A 116 31.96 -4.45 -11.33
N THR A 117 32.83 -5.46 -11.34
CA THR A 117 33.40 -6.01 -12.57
C THR A 117 32.29 -6.17 -13.60
N PRO A 118 32.49 -5.76 -14.87
CA PRO A 118 31.44 -5.87 -15.87
C PRO A 118 31.08 -7.35 -16.03
N VAL A 119 29.93 -7.76 -15.48
CA VAL A 119 29.33 -9.04 -15.81
C VAL A 119 29.11 -8.99 -17.32
N ALA A 120 29.66 -9.96 -18.06
CA ALA A 120 29.65 -9.96 -19.51
C ALA A 120 28.23 -9.70 -20.04
N ALA A 121 28.05 -8.56 -20.71
CA ALA A 121 26.75 -8.20 -21.26
C ALA A 121 26.41 -9.15 -22.41
N VAL A 122 25.43 -10.02 -22.22
CA VAL A 122 24.90 -10.84 -23.31
C VAL A 122 24.13 -9.93 -24.27
N ASN A 123 24.53 -9.95 -25.54
CA ASN A 123 23.89 -9.17 -26.59
C ASN A 123 22.52 -9.78 -26.97
N MET A 124 21.48 -9.41 -26.23
CA MET A 124 20.08 -9.65 -26.61
C MET A 124 19.71 -8.61 -27.69
N SER A 125 19.67 -9.00 -28.97
CA SER A 125 19.19 -8.13 -30.03
C SER A 125 17.67 -8.31 -30.20
N MET A 126 16.93 -7.20 -30.39
CA MET A 126 15.51 -7.26 -30.73
C MET A 126 15.26 -8.05 -32.03
N ALA A 127 16.25 -8.09 -32.93
CA ALA A 127 16.18 -8.80 -34.20
C ALA A 127 16.12 -10.34 -34.04
N GLN A 128 16.41 -10.87 -32.84
CA GLN A 128 16.24 -12.31 -32.54
C GLN A 128 14.79 -12.69 -32.21
N PHE A 129 13.88 -11.73 -32.01
CA PHE A 129 12.48 -12.00 -31.67
C PHE A 129 11.57 -11.59 -32.83
N GLN A 130 11.06 -12.57 -33.58
CA GLN A 130 10.12 -12.34 -34.69
C GLN A 130 8.73 -11.93 -34.21
N SER A 131 8.29 -12.45 -33.07
CA SER A 131 7.03 -12.12 -32.41
C SER A 131 7.11 -12.48 -30.93
N THR A 132 6.58 -11.63 -30.06
CA THR A 132 6.36 -11.96 -28.64
C THR A 132 4.87 -12.22 -28.41
N PRO A 133 4.50 -13.20 -27.58
CA PRO A 133 3.10 -13.38 -27.18
C PRO A 133 2.53 -12.13 -26.50
N ASP A 134 1.22 -11.92 -26.56
CA ASP A 134 0.55 -10.79 -25.88
C ASP A 134 0.54 -10.94 -24.36
N SER A 135 0.61 -12.18 -23.86
CA SER A 135 0.71 -12.47 -22.43
C SER A 135 1.53 -13.72 -22.17
N VAL A 136 2.24 -13.72 -21.05
CA VAL A 136 3.07 -14.82 -20.58
C VAL A 136 2.96 -14.94 -19.07
N ASP A 137 2.68 -16.14 -18.58
CA ASP A 137 2.68 -16.48 -17.15
C ASP A 137 3.57 -17.71 -16.90
N TRP A 138 4.78 -17.47 -16.40
CA TRP A 138 5.74 -18.52 -16.09
C TRP A 138 5.39 -19.30 -14.80
N ARG A 139 4.25 -19.03 -14.16
CA ARG A 139 3.73 -19.89 -13.07
C ARG A 139 3.07 -21.16 -13.63
N ALA A 140 2.41 -21.04 -14.77
CA ALA A 140 1.66 -22.14 -15.41
C ALA A 140 2.57 -23.17 -16.09
N GLN A 141 3.82 -22.79 -16.35
CA GLN A 141 4.85 -23.62 -16.93
C GLN A 141 5.95 -23.72 -15.88
N ARG A 142 6.48 -24.91 -15.59
CA ARG A 142 7.55 -25.08 -14.60
C ARG A 142 8.90 -24.58 -15.17
N ALA A 143 8.91 -23.34 -15.66
CA ALA A 143 9.92 -22.75 -16.53
C ALA A 143 10.78 -21.72 -15.77
N PRO A 144 12.10 -21.67 -16.03
CA PRO A 144 13.00 -20.70 -15.42
C PRO A 144 12.75 -19.26 -15.94
N SER A 145 13.01 -18.28 -15.08
CA SER A 145 12.70 -16.84 -15.24
C SER A 145 13.34 -16.19 -16.49
N PRO A 146 12.60 -15.42 -17.33
CA PRO A 146 13.17 -14.65 -18.46
C PRO A 146 12.89 -13.11 -18.49
N LYS A 147 13.45 -12.42 -19.52
CA LYS A 147 14.16 -11.09 -19.57
C LYS A 147 13.43 -9.90 -20.26
N SER A 148 13.78 -8.61 -19.98
CA SER A 148 13.81 -7.43 -20.93
C SER A 148 14.34 -6.12 -20.28
N ARG A 149 14.69 -5.07 -21.09
CA ARG A 149 15.68 -3.97 -20.86
C ARG A 149 15.08 -2.55 -21.08
N THR A 150 15.37 -1.55 -20.23
CA THR A 150 15.48 -0.09 -20.57
C THR A 150 15.91 0.77 -19.37
N LYS A 151 16.99 1.54 -19.53
CA LYS A 151 17.55 2.41 -18.49
C LYS A 151 16.84 3.77 -18.48
N ALA A 152 16.17 4.12 -17.39
CA ALA A 152 15.58 5.43 -17.09
C ALA A 152 16.08 5.91 -15.71
N PRO A 153 16.09 7.23 -15.42
CA PRO A 153 16.87 7.81 -14.33
C PRO A 153 16.43 7.31 -12.96
N THR A 154 17.39 7.33 -12.02
CA THR A 154 17.32 6.76 -10.67
C THR A 154 16.04 7.12 -9.93
N ALA A 155 15.05 6.22 -9.98
CA ALA A 155 14.10 6.10 -8.89
C ALA A 155 14.88 5.73 -7.62
N ASN A 156 14.40 6.13 -6.44
CA ASN A 156 14.92 5.62 -5.16
C ASN A 156 14.60 4.12 -5.05
N LEU A 157 15.35 3.31 -5.80
CA LEU A 157 15.25 1.86 -5.77
C LEU A 157 15.68 1.38 -4.39
N ASN A 158 14.84 0.57 -3.76
CA ASN A 158 15.04 0.07 -2.40
C ASN A 158 14.61 -1.41 -2.24
N HIS A 159 14.07 -2.02 -3.30
CA HIS A 159 13.52 -3.37 -3.27
C HIS A 159 13.83 -4.14 -4.56
N PHE A 160 14.23 -5.40 -4.42
CA PHE A 160 14.35 -6.32 -5.55
C PHE A 160 13.18 -7.29 -5.57
N VAL A 161 12.69 -7.59 -6.77
CA VAL A 161 11.58 -8.50 -7.02
C VAL A 161 11.88 -9.36 -8.24
N THR A 162 11.07 -10.40 -8.46
CA THR A 162 11.19 -11.23 -9.66
C THR A 162 10.00 -11.01 -10.58
N VAL A 163 10.25 -10.54 -11.80
CA VAL A 163 9.25 -10.56 -12.86
C VAL A 163 9.06 -12.01 -13.31
N VAL A 164 7.82 -12.50 -13.27
CA VAL A 164 7.44 -13.88 -13.63
C VAL A 164 6.41 -13.95 -14.75
N GLY A 165 6.12 -12.81 -15.38
CA GLY A 165 5.19 -12.76 -16.49
C GLY A 165 4.81 -11.33 -16.87
N TYR A 166 3.96 -11.21 -17.87
CA TYR A 166 3.35 -9.97 -18.32
C TYR A 166 2.03 -10.27 -19.02
N GLY A 167 1.18 -9.26 -19.15
CA GLY A 167 -0.06 -9.39 -19.89
C GLY A 167 -0.76 -8.06 -20.02
N THR A 168 -2.04 -8.16 -20.36
CA THR A 168 -2.97 -7.04 -20.47
C THR A 168 -4.25 -7.44 -19.74
N ASP A 169 -4.77 -6.57 -18.88
CA ASP A 169 -6.03 -6.85 -18.20
C ASP A 169 -7.25 -6.64 -19.13
N GLY A 170 -8.44 -6.97 -18.64
CA GLY A 170 -9.69 -6.83 -19.43
C GLY A 170 -10.03 -5.39 -19.81
N GLY A 171 -9.37 -4.38 -19.22
CA GLY A 171 -9.51 -2.97 -19.55
C GLY A 171 -8.45 -2.46 -20.53
N GLY A 172 -7.56 -3.33 -21.01
CA GLY A 172 -6.48 -2.94 -21.93
C GLY A 172 -5.22 -2.42 -21.25
N GLN A 173 -5.14 -2.46 -19.91
CA GLN A 173 -3.95 -2.02 -19.19
C GLN A 173 -2.88 -3.12 -19.20
N GLU A 174 -1.74 -2.82 -19.80
CA GLU A 174 -0.56 -3.69 -19.77
C GLU A 174 0.07 -3.75 -18.37
N TYR A 175 0.55 -4.94 -17.97
CA TYR A 175 1.22 -5.14 -16.69
C TYR A 175 2.42 -6.08 -16.75
N TRP A 176 3.31 -5.93 -15.76
CA TRP A 176 4.28 -6.93 -15.30
C TRP A 176 3.65 -7.75 -14.18
N LEU A 177 3.74 -9.07 -14.27
CA LEU A 177 3.43 -9.97 -13.15
C LEU A 177 4.68 -10.18 -12.32
N VAL A 178 4.60 -9.78 -11.05
CA VAL A 178 5.76 -9.71 -10.16
C VAL A 178 5.55 -10.61 -8.95
N LYS A 179 6.51 -11.49 -8.68
CA LYS A 179 6.60 -12.28 -7.46
C LYS A 179 7.36 -11.48 -6.39
N ASN A 180 6.79 -11.43 -5.19
CA ASN A 180 7.40 -10.78 -4.04
C ASN A 180 7.87 -11.83 -3.01
N GLN A 181 8.71 -11.39 -2.07
CA GLN A 181 9.29 -12.20 -0.99
C GLN A 181 8.59 -12.00 0.36
N TRP A 182 7.44 -11.34 0.39
CA TRP A 182 6.71 -11.01 1.62
C TRP A 182 5.64 -12.03 2.02
N GLY A 183 5.68 -13.24 1.45
CA GLY A 183 4.71 -14.30 1.75
C GLY A 183 3.35 -14.12 1.08
N THR A 184 2.50 -15.15 1.20
CA THR A 184 1.23 -15.26 0.45
C THR A 184 0.11 -14.39 1.00
N THR A 185 0.26 -13.88 2.22
CA THR A 185 -0.73 -13.00 2.85
C THR A 185 -0.63 -11.54 2.37
N TRP A 186 0.37 -11.23 1.57
CA TRP A 186 0.55 -9.94 0.92
C TRP A 186 0.15 -10.00 -0.56
N GLY A 187 -0.48 -8.94 -1.06
CA GLY A 187 -0.86 -8.80 -2.47
C GLY A 187 -1.79 -9.92 -2.95
N GLU A 188 -1.64 -10.29 -4.21
CA GLU A 188 -2.39 -11.35 -4.89
C GLU A 188 -1.71 -12.71 -4.64
N GLY A 189 -1.75 -13.20 -3.40
CA GLY A 189 -1.13 -14.48 -3.03
C GLY A 189 0.41 -14.44 -3.04
N GLY A 190 1.00 -13.30 -2.69
CA GLY A 190 2.44 -13.04 -2.75
C GLY A 190 2.90 -12.38 -4.06
N TYR A 191 1.97 -12.08 -4.96
CA TYR A 191 2.25 -11.45 -6.24
C TYR A 191 1.62 -10.05 -6.31
N MET A 192 2.09 -9.26 -7.28
CA MET A 192 1.42 -8.04 -7.69
C MET A 192 1.51 -7.85 -9.20
N ARG A 193 0.60 -7.05 -9.73
CA ARG A 193 0.66 -6.54 -11.10
C ARG A 193 1.08 -5.08 -11.06
N LEU A 194 2.14 -4.75 -11.77
CA LEU A 194 2.61 -3.37 -11.94
C LEU A 194 2.35 -2.93 -13.37
N THR A 195 1.88 -1.70 -13.56
CA THR A 195 1.73 -1.08 -14.87
C THR A 195 3.01 -1.28 -15.69
N ARG A 196 2.84 -1.69 -16.95
CA ARG A 196 3.89 -1.84 -17.94
C ARG A 196 3.61 -0.88 -19.09
N GLY A 197 4.66 -0.32 -19.71
CA GLY A 197 4.54 0.64 -20.81
C GLY A 197 5.11 2.02 -20.47
N ASN A 198 4.72 3.03 -21.25
CA ASN A 198 5.28 4.39 -21.16
C ASN A 198 4.71 5.15 -19.96
N GLY A 199 5.48 5.18 -18.86
CA GLY A 199 5.19 6.02 -17.70
C GLY A 199 5.60 5.38 -16.38
N GLY A 200 6.72 5.83 -15.79
CA GLY A 200 6.98 5.73 -14.35
C GLY A 200 6.77 4.36 -13.68
N ASN A 201 7.26 3.26 -14.26
CA ASN A 201 7.12 1.89 -13.73
C ASN A 201 8.04 1.61 -12.52
N CYS A 202 8.17 2.53 -11.57
CA CYS A 202 9.00 2.40 -10.36
C CYS A 202 10.47 1.99 -10.60
N GLY A 203 11.03 2.27 -11.78
CA GLY A 203 12.37 1.85 -12.17
C GLY A 203 12.55 0.34 -12.38
N MET A 204 11.46 -0.41 -12.63
CA MET A 204 11.47 -1.86 -12.83
C MET A 204 12.39 -2.33 -13.97
N ALA A 205 12.68 -1.48 -14.96
CA ALA A 205 13.57 -1.78 -16.07
C ALA A 205 15.01 -1.24 -15.88
N THR A 206 15.29 -0.57 -14.75
CA THR A 206 16.56 0.14 -14.50
C THR A 206 17.71 -0.82 -14.18
N TYR A 207 17.50 -1.80 -13.27
CA TYR A 207 18.48 -2.85 -12.95
C TYR A 207 17.79 -4.22 -12.99
N ALA A 208 18.15 -5.04 -13.99
CA ALA A 208 17.63 -6.39 -14.15
C ALA A 208 18.78 -7.36 -14.45
N TYR A 209 18.81 -8.47 -13.73
CA TYR A 209 19.82 -9.52 -13.84
C TYR A 209 19.16 -10.87 -14.07
N TYR A 210 19.87 -11.80 -14.71
CA TYR A 210 19.45 -13.18 -14.85
C TYR A 210 20.67 -14.10 -14.75
N PRO A 211 20.54 -15.29 -14.12
CA PRO A 211 21.62 -16.26 -14.09
C PRO A 211 21.76 -16.97 -15.45
N THR A 212 22.98 -17.29 -15.85
CA THR A 212 23.29 -18.25 -16.90
C THR A 212 23.78 -19.54 -16.23
N MET A 213 23.26 -20.69 -16.66
CA MET A 213 23.81 -21.98 -16.21
C MET A 213 24.91 -22.41 -17.17
N ASP A 214 26.10 -22.68 -16.65
CA ASP A 214 27.15 -23.32 -17.43
C ASP A 214 26.76 -24.78 -17.68
N SER A 215 26.97 -25.26 -18.89
CA SER A 215 26.79 -26.68 -19.20
C SER A 215 28.02 -27.43 -18.68
N SER A 216 27.84 -28.15 -17.55
CA SER A 216 28.81 -29.15 -17.08
C SER A 216 28.66 -30.44 -17.86
#